data_AF-J3LCK6-F1
#
_entry.id   AF-J3LCK6-F1
#
_cell.length_a   1.000
_cell.length_b   1.000
_cell.length_c   1.000
_cell.angle_alpha   90.00
_cell.angle_beta   90.00
_cell.angle_gamma   90.00
#
_symmetry.space_group_name_H-M   'P 1'
#
loop_
_entity.id
_entity.type
_entity.pdbx_description
1 polymer ?
#
loop_
_entity_poly.entity_id
_entity_poly.type
_entity_poly.pdbx_seq_one_letter_code
_entity_poly.pdbx_strand_id
1 'polypeptide(L)'
;MLAAELLGLLLLVQMLLWPAAVRARVTALIVFGDSTVDTGNNNAVPTVVRSNFPPYGRDFPGRRATGRFCNGRLATDFYSEAYGLRPFVPAYLDPDYGIRDFASGVCFASAGSGLDVATAGVFSVIPLWKQVDYFREYKRRLAAHLGAAEAAAVVSDAVYAISVGTNDFIENYFAGTTRRFTQFSVGEYTDFLVGLARSLLVELYGLGARKEYNAAARAFNAALCGMVAELSDDLPGAQLRFADVYDFFADILGDPTRYGKATLAFFSCSCVQLE
;
A
#
# COMPACT_ATOMS: atom_id res chain seq x y z
N MET A 1 -43.18 -34.26 22.36
CA MET A 1 -42.13 -33.44 22.98
C MET A 1 -40.76 -33.74 22.38
N LEU A 2 -40.27 -34.99 22.42
CA LEU A 2 -38.95 -35.37 21.88
C LEU A 2 -38.67 -34.96 20.41
N ALA A 3 -39.65 -35.03 19.51
CA ALA A 3 -39.43 -34.69 18.10
C ALA A 3 -39.18 -33.19 17.85
N ALA A 4 -39.78 -32.32 18.67
CA ALA A 4 -39.58 -30.87 18.56
C ALA A 4 -38.22 -30.44 19.13
N GLU A 5 -37.77 -31.11 20.20
CA GLU A 5 -36.45 -30.91 20.78
C GLU A 5 -35.33 -31.38 19.83
N LEU A 6 -35.53 -32.52 19.15
CA LEU A 6 -34.59 -33.01 18.14
C LEU A 6 -34.48 -32.07 16.93
N LEU A 7 -35.61 -31.52 16.46
CA LEU A 7 -35.63 -30.57 15.34
C LEU A 7 -34.94 -29.25 15.73
N GLY A 8 -35.15 -28.78 16.96
CA GLY A 8 -34.45 -27.61 17.51
C GLY A 8 -32.94 -27.82 17.59
N LEU A 9 -32.49 -28.99 18.05
CA LEU A 9 -31.06 -29.33 18.12
C LEU A 9 -30.42 -29.41 16.73
N LEU A 10 -31.12 -29.97 15.75
CA LEU A 10 -30.67 -30.07 14.35
C LEU A 10 -30.50 -28.70 13.70
N LEU A 11 -31.43 -27.77 13.93
CA LEU A 11 -31.32 -26.39 13.44
C LEU A 11 -30.17 -25.62 14.12
N LEU A 12 -29.96 -25.84 15.42
CA LEU A 12 -28.85 -25.22 16.17
C LEU A 12 -27.49 -25.73 15.69
N VAL A 13 -27.38 -27.03 15.44
CA VAL A 13 -26.19 -27.65 14.84
C VAL A 13 -25.96 -27.16 13.41
N GLN A 14 -27.01 -26.96 12.60
CA GLN A 14 -26.89 -26.37 11.26
C GLN A 14 -26.43 -24.89 11.30
N MET A 15 -26.86 -24.12 12.30
CA MET A 15 -26.35 -22.74 12.51
C MET A 15 -24.90 -22.72 13.00
N LEU A 16 -24.48 -23.69 13.83
CA LEU A 16 -23.10 -23.85 14.30
C LEU A 16 -22.15 -24.42 13.23
N LEU A 17 -22.68 -25.20 12.29
CA LEU A 17 -21.96 -25.77 11.14
C LEU A 17 -21.95 -24.85 9.92
N TRP A 18 -22.59 -23.68 9.99
CA TRP A 18 -22.34 -22.59 9.06
C TRP A 18 -21.20 -21.77 9.65
N PRO A 19 -19.92 -22.02 9.30
CA PRO A 19 -18.97 -20.96 9.40
C PRO A 19 -19.51 -19.89 8.45
N ALA A 20 -20.18 -18.88 9.02
CA ALA A 20 -20.09 -17.57 8.44
C ALA A 20 -18.60 -17.26 8.54
N ALA A 21 -17.84 -17.73 7.55
CA ALA A 21 -16.59 -17.12 7.21
C ALA A 21 -17.00 -15.72 6.80
N VAL A 22 -17.12 -14.83 7.80
CA VAL A 22 -17.09 -13.40 7.61
C VAL A 22 -15.69 -13.16 7.09
N ARG A 23 -15.52 -13.40 5.80
CA ARG A 23 -14.32 -13.05 5.09
C ARG A 23 -14.38 -11.54 5.08
N ALA A 24 -13.61 -10.90 5.97
CA ALA A 24 -13.47 -9.45 5.98
C ALA A 24 -13.11 -9.04 4.55
N ARG A 25 -14.08 -8.51 3.83
CA ARG A 25 -13.96 -8.27 2.39
C ARG A 25 -13.25 -6.93 2.26
N VAL A 26 -12.02 -6.97 1.74
CA VAL A 26 -11.31 -5.75 1.36
C VAL A 26 -12.16 -5.05 0.30
N THR A 27 -12.54 -3.81 0.57
CA THR A 27 -13.44 -3.03 -0.29
C THR A 27 -12.68 -2.24 -1.35
N ALA A 28 -11.49 -1.72 -0.99
CA ALA A 28 -10.62 -0.99 -1.89
C ALA A 28 -9.15 -1.10 -1.47
N LEU A 29 -8.24 -0.82 -2.42
CA LEU A 29 -6.82 -0.57 -2.14
C LEU A 29 -6.53 0.92 -2.34
N ILE A 30 -6.15 1.60 -1.26
CA ILE A 30 -5.87 3.04 -1.25
C ILE A 30 -4.37 3.25 -1.08
N VAL A 31 -3.73 3.91 -2.05
CA VAL A 31 -2.27 3.96 -2.14
C VAL A 31 -1.75 5.39 -2.00
N PHE A 32 -0.76 5.59 -1.14
CA PHE A 32 0.00 6.83 -0.95
C PHE A 32 1.48 6.54 -1.12
N GLY A 33 2.27 7.53 -1.53
CA GLY A 33 3.71 7.37 -1.52
C GLY A 33 4.46 8.01 -2.65
N ASP A 34 5.53 7.32 -3.05
CA ASP A 34 6.51 7.74 -4.04
C ASP A 34 6.50 6.87 -5.32
N SER A 35 7.62 6.86 -6.04
CA SER A 35 7.79 6.18 -7.33
C SER A 35 7.58 4.68 -7.27
N THR A 36 7.77 4.05 -6.11
CA THR A 36 7.61 2.59 -5.98
C THR A 36 6.15 2.15 -6.15
N VAL A 37 5.21 3.08 -5.94
CA VAL A 37 3.77 2.83 -5.95
C VAL A 37 2.98 3.82 -6.83
N ASP A 38 3.64 4.81 -7.44
CA ASP A 38 3.02 5.77 -8.38
C ASP A 38 2.56 5.09 -9.67
N THR A 39 1.25 5.12 -9.90
CA THR A 39 0.61 4.52 -11.07
C THR A 39 0.45 5.48 -12.24
N GLY A 40 0.94 6.72 -12.13
CA GLY A 40 0.98 7.70 -13.20
C GLY A 40 0.55 9.13 -12.82
N ASN A 41 0.41 9.48 -11.54
CA ASN A 41 -0.02 10.82 -11.13
C ASN A 41 0.98 11.89 -11.58
N ASN A 42 2.27 11.58 -11.64
CA ASN A 42 3.29 12.51 -12.10
C ASN A 42 3.11 12.95 -13.57
N ASN A 43 2.30 12.25 -14.37
CA ASN A 43 1.99 12.65 -15.74
C ASN A 43 1.15 13.94 -15.79
N ALA A 44 0.38 14.21 -14.73
CA ALA A 44 -0.56 15.32 -14.65
C ALA A 44 0.02 16.59 -14.00
N VAL A 45 1.29 16.57 -13.56
CA VAL A 45 1.94 17.71 -12.90
C VAL A 45 3.23 18.12 -13.63
N PRO A 46 3.65 19.40 -13.57
CA PRO A 46 4.80 19.92 -14.30
C PRO A 46 6.16 19.54 -13.66
N THR A 47 6.43 18.24 -13.53
CA THR A 47 7.70 17.69 -13.04
C THR A 47 8.49 16.97 -14.15
N VAL A 48 9.80 16.80 -13.97
CA VAL A 48 10.64 15.93 -14.81
C VAL A 48 10.63 14.47 -14.35
N VAL A 49 10.16 14.20 -13.12
CA VAL A 49 10.12 12.86 -12.52
C VAL A 49 8.92 12.11 -13.09
N ARG A 50 9.03 11.61 -14.32
CA ARG A 50 7.98 10.85 -15.01
C ARG A 50 8.56 9.58 -15.60
N SER A 51 7.70 8.61 -15.85
CA SER A 51 8.03 7.34 -16.52
C SER A 51 6.99 6.99 -17.59
N ASN A 52 6.48 8.01 -18.28
CA ASN A 52 5.53 7.91 -19.39
C ASN A 52 6.21 7.84 -20.76
N PHE A 53 7.42 7.28 -20.81
CA PHE A 53 8.23 7.13 -22.03
C PHE A 53 9.00 5.80 -22.01
N PRO A 54 9.48 5.29 -23.16
CA PRO A 54 10.30 4.07 -23.21
C PRO A 54 11.59 4.18 -22.39
N PRO A 55 12.07 3.11 -21.71
CA PRO A 55 11.61 1.72 -21.83
C PRO A 55 10.44 1.34 -20.92
N TYR A 56 9.91 2.27 -20.11
CA TYR A 56 8.82 2.00 -19.18
C TYR A 56 7.56 1.49 -19.89
N GLY A 57 6.82 0.62 -19.21
CA GLY A 57 5.59 0.02 -19.77
C GLY A 57 5.78 -1.03 -20.87
N ARG A 58 7.01 -1.47 -21.18
CA ARG A 58 7.28 -2.50 -22.21
C ARG A 58 6.48 -3.79 -22.04
N ASP A 59 6.27 -4.19 -20.79
CA ASP A 59 5.62 -5.42 -20.35
C ASP A 59 4.19 -5.14 -19.81
N PHE A 60 3.75 -3.87 -19.81
CA PHE A 60 2.39 -3.48 -19.43
C PHE A 60 1.42 -3.79 -20.59
N PRO A 61 0.13 -4.08 -20.32
CA PRO A 61 -0.85 -4.29 -21.38
C PRO A 61 -0.85 -3.15 -22.41
N GLY A 62 -0.80 -3.53 -23.69
CA GLY A 62 -0.69 -2.57 -24.80
C GLY A 62 0.70 -1.94 -24.97
N ARG A 63 1.73 -2.40 -24.24
CA ARG A 63 3.11 -1.89 -24.27
C ARG A 63 3.18 -0.38 -24.06
N ARG A 64 2.35 0.14 -23.15
CA ARG A 64 2.14 1.57 -22.91
C ARG A 64 2.84 2.01 -21.63
N ALA A 65 3.65 3.06 -21.74
CA ALA A 65 4.22 3.74 -20.59
C ALA A 65 3.13 4.56 -19.87
N THR A 66 2.71 4.10 -18.69
CA THR A 66 1.62 4.73 -17.91
C THR A 66 2.10 5.73 -16.88
N GLY A 67 3.42 5.91 -16.70
CA GLY A 67 3.98 6.65 -15.57
C GLY A 67 4.27 5.77 -14.34
N ARG A 68 4.17 4.45 -14.48
CA ARG A 68 4.73 3.48 -13.53
C ARG A 68 6.24 3.38 -13.74
N PHE A 69 7.02 3.47 -12.66
CA PHE A 69 8.49 3.38 -12.67
C PHE A 69 8.99 1.94 -12.84
N CYS A 70 8.34 1.16 -13.70
CA CYS A 70 8.73 -0.19 -14.08
C CYS A 70 8.23 -0.52 -15.50
N ASN A 71 8.54 -1.72 -15.98
CA ASN A 71 8.08 -2.14 -17.31
C ASN A 71 6.63 -2.64 -17.33
N GLY A 72 6.01 -2.87 -16.17
CA GLY A 72 4.73 -3.57 -16.08
C GLY A 72 3.93 -3.16 -14.85
N ARG A 73 3.41 -4.15 -14.14
CA ARG A 73 2.62 -3.97 -12.92
C ARG A 73 3.50 -3.58 -11.75
N LEU A 74 2.96 -2.77 -10.84
CA LEU A 74 3.57 -2.48 -9.54
C LEU A 74 3.14 -3.53 -8.51
N ALA A 75 3.85 -3.64 -7.38
CA ALA A 75 3.49 -4.54 -6.28
C ALA A 75 2.02 -4.33 -5.83
N THR A 76 1.57 -3.08 -5.79
CA THR A 76 0.19 -2.71 -5.44
C THR A 76 -0.85 -3.25 -6.43
N ASP A 77 -0.51 -3.39 -7.71
CA ASP A 77 -1.40 -4.01 -8.70
C ASP A 77 -1.60 -5.51 -8.39
N PHE A 78 -0.56 -6.21 -7.89
CA PHE A 78 -0.66 -7.61 -7.47
C PHE A 78 -1.43 -7.76 -6.15
N TYR A 79 -1.23 -6.86 -5.18
CA TYR A 79 -2.02 -6.85 -3.95
C TYR A 79 -3.51 -6.63 -4.24
N SER A 80 -3.82 -5.68 -5.11
CA SER A 80 -5.20 -5.42 -5.55
C SER A 80 -5.86 -6.68 -6.10
N GLU A 81 -5.19 -7.39 -7.02
CA GLU A 81 -5.70 -8.64 -7.59
C GLU A 81 -5.84 -9.76 -6.53
N ALA A 82 -4.87 -9.90 -5.62
CA ALA A 82 -4.90 -10.90 -4.56
C ALA A 82 -6.08 -10.69 -3.58
N TYR A 83 -6.51 -9.43 -3.38
CA TYR A 83 -7.70 -9.09 -2.61
C TYR A 83 -9.02 -9.25 -3.39
N GLY A 84 -8.96 -9.70 -4.65
CA GLY A 84 -10.14 -9.83 -5.53
C GLY A 84 -10.64 -8.49 -6.06
N LEU A 85 -9.81 -7.44 -6.00
CA LEU A 85 -10.07 -6.13 -6.58
C LEU A 85 -9.57 -6.10 -8.04
N ARG A 86 -9.63 -4.93 -8.67
CA ARG A 86 -9.21 -4.76 -10.06
C ARG A 86 -7.70 -5.03 -10.21
N PRO A 87 -7.26 -5.59 -11.35
CA PRO A 87 -5.86 -5.97 -11.54
C PRO A 87 -4.89 -4.78 -11.65
N PHE A 88 -5.41 -3.56 -11.84
CA PHE A 88 -4.63 -2.33 -11.90
C PHE A 88 -5.24 -1.26 -11.00
N VAL A 89 -4.40 -0.60 -10.20
CA VAL A 89 -4.80 0.54 -9.40
C VAL A 89 -4.65 1.81 -10.26
N PRO A 90 -5.72 2.59 -10.47
CA PRO A 90 -5.65 3.81 -11.28
C PRO A 90 -5.00 4.96 -10.51
N ALA A 91 -4.32 5.85 -11.23
CA ALA A 91 -3.83 7.12 -10.69
C ALA A 91 -5.00 8.09 -10.52
N TYR A 92 -5.07 8.79 -9.39
CA TYR A 92 -6.17 9.71 -9.08
C TYR A 92 -6.30 10.87 -10.09
N LEU A 93 -5.16 11.34 -10.63
CA LEU A 93 -5.11 12.45 -11.58
C LEU A 93 -5.20 12.03 -13.05
N ASP A 94 -5.33 10.73 -13.34
CA ASP A 94 -5.47 10.25 -14.71
C ASP A 94 -6.89 10.54 -15.24
N PRO A 95 -7.03 11.33 -16.32
CA PRO A 95 -8.33 11.73 -16.85
C PRO A 95 -9.15 10.58 -17.44
N ASP A 96 -8.54 9.43 -17.71
CA ASP A 96 -9.24 8.24 -18.22
C ASP A 96 -10.07 7.54 -17.13
N TYR A 97 -9.91 7.91 -15.85
CA TYR A 97 -10.59 7.29 -14.71
C TYR A 97 -11.52 8.25 -13.96
N GLY A 98 -12.60 7.71 -13.42
CA GLY A 98 -13.59 8.46 -12.62
C GLY A 98 -13.84 7.86 -11.24
N ILE A 99 -14.78 8.47 -10.50
CA ILE A 99 -15.09 8.02 -9.13
C ILE A 99 -15.62 6.57 -9.07
N ARG A 100 -16.31 6.12 -10.13
CA ARG A 100 -16.77 4.73 -10.27
C ARG A 100 -15.59 3.77 -10.30
N ASP A 101 -14.50 4.15 -10.95
CA ASP A 101 -13.27 3.37 -10.96
C ASP A 101 -12.66 3.36 -9.55
N PHE A 102 -12.48 4.54 -8.98
CA PHE A 102 -11.81 4.71 -7.69
C PHE A 102 -12.49 3.98 -6.52
N ALA A 103 -13.78 3.63 -6.64
CA ALA A 103 -14.55 2.94 -5.61
C ALA A 103 -13.97 1.58 -5.15
N SER A 104 -13.10 0.95 -5.96
CA SER A 104 -12.44 -0.33 -5.62
C SER A 104 -10.92 -0.21 -5.48
N GLY A 105 -10.37 0.98 -5.69
CA GLY A 105 -8.94 1.23 -5.55
C GLY A 105 -8.49 2.49 -6.28
N VAL A 106 -7.56 3.21 -5.65
CA VAL A 106 -7.05 4.50 -6.13
C VAL A 106 -5.64 4.76 -5.60
N CYS A 107 -4.78 5.34 -6.43
CA CYS A 107 -3.43 5.73 -6.06
C CYS A 107 -3.25 7.25 -6.10
N PHE A 108 -2.78 7.81 -4.97
CA PHE A 108 -2.42 9.21 -4.80
C PHE A 108 -0.90 9.45 -4.80
N ALA A 109 -0.11 8.38 -4.89
CA ALA A 109 1.34 8.45 -4.85
C ALA A 109 1.93 9.28 -5.99
N SER A 110 3.13 9.82 -5.76
CA SER A 110 3.82 10.71 -6.69
C SER A 110 5.31 10.47 -6.60
N ALA A 111 5.91 10.08 -7.72
CA ALA A 111 7.34 9.83 -7.77
C ALA A 111 8.18 11.04 -7.32
N GLY A 112 9.22 10.79 -6.53
CA GLY A 112 10.08 11.81 -5.90
C GLY A 112 9.54 12.36 -4.57
N SER A 113 8.34 11.93 -4.14
CA SER A 113 7.78 12.40 -2.87
C SER A 113 8.47 11.77 -1.65
N GLY A 114 8.47 12.50 -0.56
CA GLY A 114 8.96 12.06 0.75
C GLY A 114 8.02 12.51 1.87
N LEU A 115 8.39 12.14 3.10
CA LEU A 115 7.73 12.59 4.32
C LEU A 115 7.98 14.08 4.58
N ASP A 116 9.23 14.55 4.41
CA ASP A 116 9.56 15.97 4.47
C ASP A 116 9.04 16.67 3.21
N VAL A 117 8.24 17.72 3.40
CA VAL A 117 7.72 18.53 2.30
C VAL A 117 8.85 19.14 1.44
N ALA A 118 10.03 19.37 2.04
CA ALA A 118 11.20 19.84 1.31
C ALA A 118 11.65 18.86 0.22
N THR A 119 11.46 17.56 0.43
CA THR A 119 11.78 16.50 -0.55
C THR A 119 11.00 16.70 -1.84
N ALA A 120 9.67 16.86 -1.73
CA ALA A 120 8.82 17.09 -2.89
C ALA A 120 9.15 18.39 -3.64
N GLY A 121 9.70 19.38 -2.93
CA GLY A 121 10.17 20.64 -3.51
C GLY A 121 11.34 20.49 -4.47
N VAL A 122 12.20 19.48 -4.30
CA VAL A 122 13.40 19.26 -5.14
C VAL A 122 13.03 19.13 -6.61
N PHE A 123 11.95 18.39 -6.90
CA PHE A 123 11.49 18.14 -8.27
C PHE A 123 10.07 18.66 -8.56
N SER A 124 9.51 19.49 -7.66
CA SER A 124 8.15 20.04 -7.77
C SER A 124 7.09 18.94 -8.00
N VAL A 125 7.19 17.86 -7.24
CA VAL A 125 6.28 16.70 -7.28
C VAL A 125 5.16 16.87 -6.25
N ILE A 126 4.20 15.94 -6.18
CA ILE A 126 3.03 16.07 -5.30
C ILE A 126 3.42 15.70 -3.85
N PRO A 127 3.54 16.67 -2.93
CA PRO A 127 3.94 16.38 -1.55
C PRO A 127 2.89 15.53 -0.84
N LEU A 128 3.30 14.80 0.20
CA LEU A 128 2.44 13.83 0.88
C LEU A 128 1.16 14.46 1.47
N TRP A 129 1.24 15.68 2.00
CA TRP A 129 0.06 16.42 2.46
C TRP A 129 -0.97 16.65 1.33
N LYS A 130 -0.50 16.86 0.10
CA LYS A 130 -1.38 17.05 -1.07
C LYS A 130 -2.02 15.73 -1.51
N GLN A 131 -1.32 14.61 -1.33
CA GLN A 131 -1.91 13.28 -1.50
C GLN A 131 -3.06 13.05 -0.51
N VAL A 132 -2.91 13.50 0.75
CA VAL A 132 -3.99 13.47 1.74
C VAL A 132 -5.16 14.39 1.36
N ASP A 133 -4.90 15.56 0.79
CA ASP A 133 -5.96 16.43 0.26
C ASP A 133 -6.74 15.76 -0.88
N TYR A 134 -6.05 15.07 -1.79
CA TYR A 134 -6.72 14.26 -2.82
C TYR A 134 -7.56 13.14 -2.20
N PHE A 135 -7.10 12.52 -1.12
CA PHE A 135 -7.89 11.54 -0.39
C PHE A 135 -9.15 12.14 0.24
N ARG A 136 -9.08 13.35 0.82
CA ARG A 136 -10.27 14.07 1.31
C ARG A 136 -11.26 14.34 0.19
N GLU A 137 -10.77 14.78 -0.96
CA GLU A 137 -11.61 15.03 -2.13
C GLU A 137 -12.25 13.74 -2.65
N TYR A 138 -11.45 12.66 -2.78
CA TYR A 138 -11.92 11.33 -3.13
C TYR A 138 -13.06 10.88 -2.21
N LYS A 139 -12.91 11.00 -0.89
CA LYS A 139 -13.96 10.64 0.07
C LYS A 139 -15.27 11.40 -0.19
N ARG A 140 -15.18 12.71 -0.44
CA ARG A 140 -16.36 13.54 -0.76
C ARG A 140 -17.03 13.07 -2.05
N ARG A 141 -16.22 12.81 -3.10
CA ARG A 141 -16.71 12.32 -4.39
C ARG A 141 -17.35 10.93 -4.25
N LEU A 142 -16.75 10.06 -3.44
CA LEU A 142 -17.23 8.70 -3.19
C LEU A 142 -18.58 8.73 -2.46
N ALA A 143 -18.71 9.56 -1.42
CA ALA A 143 -19.96 9.76 -0.70
C ALA A 143 -21.07 10.32 -1.59
N ALA A 144 -20.75 11.20 -2.53
CA ALA A 144 -21.71 11.69 -3.52
C ALA A 144 -22.14 10.61 -4.53
N HIS A 145 -21.27 9.61 -4.79
CA HIS A 145 -21.53 8.55 -5.76
C HIS A 145 -22.28 7.34 -5.16
N LEU A 146 -21.88 6.89 -3.97
CA LEU A 146 -22.42 5.68 -3.31
C LEU A 146 -23.39 5.99 -2.16
N GLY A 147 -23.44 7.25 -1.70
CA GLY A 147 -24.07 7.61 -0.43
C GLY A 147 -23.09 7.50 0.74
N ALA A 148 -23.39 8.23 1.82
CA ALA A 148 -22.47 8.41 2.94
C ALA A 148 -22.11 7.11 3.67
N ALA A 149 -23.08 6.23 3.91
CA ALA A 149 -22.87 4.98 4.65
C ALA A 149 -21.98 3.99 3.87
N GLU A 150 -22.27 3.79 2.59
CA GLU A 150 -21.49 2.88 1.75
C GLU A 150 -20.07 3.43 1.51
N ALA A 151 -19.93 4.73 1.25
CA ALA A 151 -18.61 5.35 1.12
C ALA A 151 -17.77 5.24 2.41
N ALA A 152 -18.41 5.35 3.58
CA ALA A 152 -17.72 5.14 4.85
C ALA A 152 -17.22 3.69 5.00
N ALA A 153 -18.04 2.70 4.63
CA ALA A 153 -17.66 1.29 4.64
C ALA A 153 -16.51 0.99 3.65
N VAL A 154 -16.53 1.58 2.45
CA VAL A 154 -15.40 1.47 1.51
C VAL A 154 -14.11 1.99 2.15
N VAL A 155 -14.17 3.12 2.86
CA VAL A 155 -12.98 3.73 3.47
C VAL A 155 -12.49 2.97 4.70
N SER A 156 -13.37 2.44 5.54
CA SER A 156 -12.98 1.65 6.73
C SER A 156 -12.42 0.29 6.34
N ASP A 157 -13.06 -0.40 5.40
CA ASP A 157 -12.68 -1.78 5.05
C ASP A 157 -11.61 -1.85 3.95
N ALA A 158 -11.07 -0.70 3.55
CA ALA A 158 -9.96 -0.61 2.61
C ALA A 158 -8.64 -1.09 3.22
N VAL A 159 -7.74 -1.55 2.35
CA VAL A 159 -6.32 -1.70 2.66
C VAL A 159 -5.59 -0.45 2.22
N TYR A 160 -4.69 0.04 3.07
CA TYR A 160 -3.86 1.21 2.81
C TYR A 160 -2.43 0.75 2.54
N ALA A 161 -1.88 1.14 1.40
CA ALA A 161 -0.48 0.93 1.07
C ALA A 161 0.22 2.30 1.05
N ILE A 162 1.26 2.44 1.85
CA ILE A 162 2.06 3.67 1.95
C ILE A 162 3.50 3.27 1.64
N SER A 163 4.18 3.98 0.73
CA SER A 163 5.63 3.83 0.51
C SER A 163 6.29 5.19 0.39
N VAL A 164 7.11 5.55 1.38
CA VAL A 164 7.79 6.84 1.48
C VAL A 164 9.08 6.69 2.28
N GLY A 165 9.97 7.69 2.21
CA GLY A 165 11.13 7.80 3.11
C GLY A 165 12.47 7.73 2.39
N THR A 166 12.56 6.99 1.28
CA THR A 166 13.83 6.82 0.54
C THR A 166 14.33 8.15 -0.04
N ASN A 167 13.42 8.92 -0.63
CA ASN A 167 13.76 10.21 -1.25
C ASN A 167 14.17 11.25 -0.20
N ASP A 168 13.63 11.16 1.02
CA ASP A 168 14.02 12.05 2.12
C ASP A 168 15.51 11.94 2.43
N PHE A 169 16.07 10.72 2.34
CA PHE A 169 17.50 10.51 2.52
C PHE A 169 18.29 10.74 1.23
N ILE A 170 17.90 10.13 0.11
CA ILE A 170 18.69 10.16 -1.12
C ILE A 170 18.63 11.53 -1.78
N GLU A 171 17.43 12.01 -2.10
CA GLU A 171 17.22 13.20 -2.93
C GLU A 171 17.27 14.50 -2.12
N ASN A 172 16.93 14.43 -0.84
CA ASN A 172 16.88 15.58 0.05
C ASN A 172 18.13 15.68 0.96
N TYR A 173 18.37 14.69 1.84
CA TYR A 173 19.44 14.78 2.85
C TYR A 173 20.85 14.62 2.27
N PHE A 174 21.15 13.49 1.61
CA PHE A 174 22.50 13.13 1.15
C PHE A 174 22.89 13.81 -0.17
N ALA A 175 21.94 14.07 -1.08
CA ALA A 175 22.23 14.84 -2.30
C ALA A 175 22.49 16.34 -2.02
N GLY A 176 22.22 16.80 -0.79
CA GLY A 176 22.52 18.17 -0.35
C GLY A 176 21.67 19.27 -0.99
N THR A 177 20.59 18.91 -1.68
CA THR A 177 19.70 19.81 -2.42
C THR A 177 18.95 20.80 -1.52
N THR A 178 18.60 20.39 -0.30
CA THR A 178 17.82 21.18 0.69
C THR A 178 18.65 21.64 1.88
N ARG A 179 19.92 21.21 1.97
CA ARG A 179 20.83 21.39 3.12
C ARG A 179 20.35 20.78 4.44
N ARG A 180 19.46 19.77 4.44
CA ARG A 180 19.08 19.07 5.68
C ARG A 180 20.26 18.48 6.44
N PHE A 181 21.30 18.01 5.74
CA PHE A 181 22.54 17.50 6.32
C PHE A 181 23.33 18.52 7.16
N THR A 182 23.05 19.82 7.04
CA THR A 182 23.66 20.85 7.91
C THR A 182 22.78 21.22 9.11
N GLN A 183 21.53 20.76 9.14
CA GLN A 183 20.53 21.09 10.16
C GLN A 183 20.32 19.94 11.14
N PHE A 184 20.53 18.70 10.67
CA PHE A 184 20.31 17.49 11.41
C PHE A 184 21.51 16.56 11.22
N SER A 185 21.85 15.80 12.25
CA SER A 185 22.52 14.51 12.09
C SER A 185 21.56 13.49 11.45
N VAL A 186 22.09 12.36 10.99
CA VAL A 186 21.27 11.29 10.39
C VAL A 186 20.23 10.77 11.38
N GLY A 187 20.59 10.64 12.67
CA GLY A 187 19.66 10.22 13.72
C GLY A 187 18.54 11.22 13.95
N GLU A 188 18.87 12.51 14.11
CA GLU A 188 17.86 13.55 14.31
C GLU A 188 16.92 13.71 13.10
N TYR A 189 17.45 13.54 11.88
CA TYR A 189 16.61 13.56 10.69
C TYR A 189 15.70 12.33 10.61
N THR A 190 16.18 11.16 11.02
CA THR A 190 15.36 9.94 11.14
C THR A 190 14.21 10.15 12.11
N ASP A 191 14.48 10.68 13.30
CA ASP A 191 13.45 10.98 14.31
C ASP A 191 12.42 11.99 13.81
N PHE A 192 12.89 13.03 13.08
CA PHE A 192 12.02 13.99 12.43
C PHE A 192 11.08 13.33 11.41
N LEU A 193 11.60 12.46 10.52
CA LEU A 193 10.79 11.72 9.54
C LEU A 193 9.80 10.75 10.22
N VAL A 194 10.21 10.06 11.28
CA VAL A 194 9.30 9.19 12.08
C VAL A 194 8.16 10.01 12.68
N GLY A 195 8.45 11.22 13.18
CA GLY A 195 7.42 12.16 13.66
C GLY A 195 6.41 12.53 12.57
N LEU A 196 6.89 12.83 11.35
CA LEU A 196 6.02 13.13 10.20
C LEU A 196 5.19 11.91 9.77
N ALA A 197 5.80 10.72 9.74
CA ALA A 197 5.10 9.47 9.45
C ALA A 197 3.98 9.22 10.47
N ARG A 198 4.26 9.38 11.77
CA ARG A 198 3.25 9.26 12.83
C ARG A 198 2.08 10.22 12.60
N SER A 199 2.36 11.48 12.29
CA SER A 199 1.33 12.49 12.00
C SER A 199 0.46 12.11 10.82
N LEU A 200 1.05 11.63 9.72
CA LEU A 200 0.32 11.11 8.56
C LEU A 200 -0.62 9.97 8.95
N LEU A 201 -0.12 8.98 9.70
CA LEU A 201 -0.92 7.82 10.09
C LEU A 201 -2.11 8.22 10.98
N VAL A 202 -1.89 9.13 11.94
CA VAL A 202 -2.95 9.69 12.79
C VAL A 202 -3.99 10.45 11.97
N GLU A 203 -3.56 11.23 10.97
CA GLU A 203 -4.45 11.97 10.09
C GLU A 203 -5.30 11.04 9.22
N LEU A 204 -4.69 10.02 8.60
CA LEU A 204 -5.41 9.01 7.82
C LEU A 204 -6.41 8.23 8.69
N TYR A 205 -6.02 7.86 9.92
CA TYR A 205 -6.93 7.23 10.89
C TYR A 205 -8.13 8.13 11.22
N GLY A 206 -7.88 9.43 11.46
CA GLY A 206 -8.92 10.44 11.67
C GLY A 206 -9.85 10.60 10.46
N LEU A 207 -9.33 10.38 9.25
CA LEU A 207 -10.08 10.34 8.01
C LEU A 207 -10.80 9.00 7.76
N GLY A 208 -10.79 8.07 8.70
CA GLY A 208 -11.57 6.83 8.62
C GLY A 208 -10.82 5.64 8.05
N ALA A 209 -9.49 5.73 7.86
CA ALA A 209 -8.64 4.56 7.64
C ALA A 209 -8.60 3.71 8.93
N ARG A 210 -9.66 2.93 9.13
CA ARG A 210 -9.95 2.19 10.36
C ARG A 210 -10.29 0.76 10.00
N LYS A 211 -9.48 -0.21 10.41
CA LYS A 211 -9.86 -1.61 10.27
C LYS A 211 -10.36 -2.15 11.60
N GLU A 212 -11.65 -2.47 11.67
CA GLU A 212 -12.29 -3.06 12.86
C GLU A 212 -11.81 -4.52 13.12
N TYR A 213 -11.17 -5.17 12.13
CA TYR A 213 -10.74 -6.57 12.19
C TYR A 213 -9.27 -6.80 12.57
N ASN A 214 -8.60 -5.80 13.13
CA ASN A 214 -7.17 -5.88 13.48
C ASN A 214 -6.84 -6.93 14.55
N ALA A 215 -7.81 -7.38 15.34
CA ALA A 215 -7.57 -8.49 16.28
C ALA A 215 -7.38 -9.83 15.56
N ALA A 216 -8.24 -10.15 14.58
CA ALA A 216 -8.20 -11.44 13.88
C ALA A 216 -7.02 -11.54 12.91
N ALA A 217 -6.67 -10.45 12.22
CA ALA A 217 -5.50 -10.40 11.35
C ALA A 217 -4.18 -10.48 12.15
N ARG A 218 -4.08 -9.80 13.30
CA ARG A 218 -2.93 -9.93 14.21
C ARG A 218 -2.82 -11.34 14.78
N ALA A 219 -3.93 -11.95 15.19
CA ALA A 219 -3.95 -13.32 15.68
C ALA A 219 -3.55 -14.33 14.58
N PHE A 220 -4.03 -14.15 13.35
CA PHE A 220 -3.67 -15.00 12.22
C PHE A 220 -2.20 -14.84 11.82
N ASN A 221 -1.70 -13.60 11.70
CA ASN A 221 -0.29 -13.35 11.37
C ASN A 221 0.64 -13.87 12.47
N ALA A 222 0.29 -13.71 13.75
CA ALA A 222 1.06 -14.28 14.86
C ALA A 222 1.06 -15.82 14.83
N ALA A 223 -0.08 -16.45 14.55
CA ALA A 223 -0.18 -17.90 14.41
C ALA A 223 0.62 -18.41 13.18
N LEU A 224 0.62 -17.66 12.08
CA LEU A 224 1.38 -17.97 10.88
C LEU A 224 2.89 -17.86 11.12
N CYS A 225 3.35 -16.80 11.82
CA CYS A 225 4.73 -16.68 12.27
C CYS A 225 5.14 -17.87 13.15
N GLY A 226 4.29 -18.25 14.11
CA GLY A 226 4.55 -19.40 14.99
C GLY A 226 4.69 -20.72 14.22
N MET A 227 3.75 -21.00 13.31
CA MET A 227 3.78 -22.23 12.50
C MET A 227 4.97 -22.26 11.52
N VAL A 228 5.38 -21.11 10.95
CA VAL A 228 6.58 -21.01 10.11
C VAL A 228 7.85 -21.29 10.92
N ALA A 229 7.91 -20.84 12.18
CA ALA A 229 9.02 -21.15 13.08
C ALA A 229 9.07 -22.65 13.41
N GLU A 230 7.93 -23.25 13.79
CA GLU A 230 7.83 -24.70 14.07
C GLU A 230 8.25 -25.55 12.86
N LEU A 231 7.73 -25.24 11.66
CA LEU A 231 8.10 -25.96 10.44
C LEU A 231 9.57 -25.76 10.03
N SER A 232 10.17 -24.62 10.39
CA SER A 232 11.60 -24.38 10.14
C SER A 232 12.49 -25.28 11.02
N ASP A 233 12.03 -25.66 12.22
CA ASP A 233 12.75 -26.57 13.11
C ASP A 233 12.57 -28.04 12.70
N ASP A 234 11.38 -28.40 12.21
CA ASP A 234 11.01 -29.79 11.87
C ASP A 234 11.48 -30.25 10.48
N LEU A 235 11.85 -29.32 9.59
CA LEU A 235 12.23 -29.62 8.21
C LEU A 235 13.72 -29.31 7.95
N PRO A 236 14.65 -30.18 8.39
CA PRO A 236 16.08 -29.96 8.17
C PRO A 236 16.40 -29.90 6.67
N GLY A 237 16.79 -28.72 6.20
CA GLY A 237 17.10 -28.42 4.80
C GLY A 237 16.12 -27.45 4.12
N ALA A 238 14.95 -27.17 4.71
CA ALA A 238 14.04 -26.14 4.25
C ALA A 238 14.36 -24.79 4.90
N GLN A 239 14.33 -23.70 4.13
CA GLN A 239 14.42 -22.33 4.66
C GLN A 239 13.06 -21.66 4.54
N LEU A 240 12.31 -21.63 5.64
CA LEU A 240 11.00 -20.99 5.72
C LEU A 240 11.14 -19.70 6.52
N ARG A 241 10.69 -18.57 5.95
CA ARG A 241 10.72 -17.26 6.63
C ARG A 241 9.40 -16.55 6.47
N PHE A 242 8.92 -15.97 7.56
CA PHE A 242 7.86 -14.98 7.52
C PHE A 242 8.50 -13.64 7.16
N ALA A 243 8.13 -13.05 6.02
CA ALA A 243 8.83 -11.89 5.50
C ALA A 243 8.09 -10.60 5.82
N ASP A 244 8.70 -9.76 6.67
CA ASP A 244 8.49 -8.32 6.62
C ASP A 244 8.94 -7.82 5.24
N VAL A 245 8.23 -6.87 4.64
CA VAL A 245 8.50 -6.36 3.29
C VAL A 245 9.95 -5.88 3.18
N TYR A 246 10.50 -5.31 4.26
CA TYR A 246 11.90 -4.89 4.29
C TYR A 246 12.88 -6.07 4.24
N ASP A 247 12.65 -7.13 5.02
CA ASP A 247 13.50 -8.33 5.04
C ASP A 247 13.41 -9.10 3.72
N PHE A 248 12.23 -9.15 3.10
CA PHE A 248 12.04 -9.72 1.77
C PHE A 248 12.91 -9.02 0.72
N PHE A 249 12.87 -7.68 0.69
CA PHE A 249 13.67 -6.91 -0.26
C PHE A 249 15.16 -6.93 0.09
N ALA A 250 15.53 -6.92 1.38
CA ALA A 250 16.92 -7.05 1.82
C ALA A 250 17.53 -8.41 1.42
N ASP A 251 16.76 -9.50 1.51
CA ASP A 251 17.19 -10.84 1.09
C ASP A 251 17.37 -10.93 -0.43
N ILE A 252 16.46 -10.33 -1.21
CA ILE A 252 16.61 -10.23 -2.67
C ILE A 252 17.86 -9.41 -3.04
N LEU A 253 18.16 -8.33 -2.31
CA LEU A 253 19.36 -7.53 -2.54
C LEU A 253 20.63 -8.26 -2.12
N GLY A 254 20.56 -9.11 -1.09
CA GLY A 254 21.67 -9.94 -0.62
C GLY A 254 22.02 -11.09 -1.56
N ASP A 255 21.02 -11.70 -2.22
CA ASP A 255 21.22 -12.76 -3.21
C ASP A 255 20.20 -12.70 -4.37
N PRO A 256 20.39 -11.80 -5.35
CA PRO A 256 19.49 -11.66 -6.49
C PRO A 256 19.51 -12.89 -7.41
N THR A 257 20.51 -13.76 -7.33
CA THR A 257 20.60 -14.95 -8.20
C THR A 257 19.59 -16.02 -7.82
N ARG A 258 19.21 -16.08 -6.54
CA ARG A 258 18.15 -16.96 -6.01
C ARG A 258 16.77 -16.64 -6.58
N TYR A 259 16.56 -15.40 -7.03
CA TYR A 259 15.26 -14.88 -7.48
C TYR A 259 15.21 -14.61 -9.01
N GLY A 260 16.23 -15.05 -9.75
CA GLY A 260 16.36 -14.86 -11.19
C GLY A 260 17.08 -13.56 -11.57
N LYS A 261 17.82 -13.57 -12.69
CA LYS A 261 18.64 -12.44 -13.15
C LYS A 261 17.78 -11.20 -13.45
N ALA A 262 17.50 -10.39 -12.44
CA ALA A 262 16.87 -9.09 -12.57
C ALA A 262 17.86 -8.00 -12.12
N THR A 263 18.13 -7.04 -12.99
CA THR A 263 18.75 -5.77 -12.59
C THR A 263 17.73 -5.03 -11.72
N LEU A 264 17.80 -5.20 -10.39
CA LEU A 264 16.89 -4.54 -9.46
C LEU A 264 17.27 -3.06 -9.31
N ALA A 265 16.34 -2.18 -9.69
CA ALA A 265 16.35 -0.79 -9.24
C ALA A 265 16.00 -0.77 -7.73
N PHE A 266 16.58 0.18 -7.00
CA PHE A 266 16.32 0.37 -5.57
C PHE A 266 14.81 0.52 -5.29
N PHE A 267 14.26 -0.36 -4.45
CA PHE A 267 12.91 -0.23 -3.88
C PHE A 267 13.01 -0.38 -2.37
N SER A 268 12.97 0.73 -1.62
CA SER A 268 12.76 0.71 -0.18
C SER A 268 11.26 0.91 0.05
N CYS A 269 10.51 -0.17 0.04
CA CYS A 269 9.09 -0.15 0.39
C CYS A 269 8.92 -0.42 1.88
N SER A 270 8.66 0.62 2.68
CA SER A 270 8.03 0.43 4.00
C SER A 270 6.52 0.36 3.80
N CYS A 271 5.96 -0.80 3.48
CA CYS A 271 4.50 -0.98 3.46
C CYS A 271 3.95 -0.86 4.90
N VAL A 272 3.55 0.35 5.31
CA VAL A 272 2.85 0.52 6.57
C VAL A 272 1.37 0.16 6.34
N GLN A 273 0.97 -1.02 6.81
CA GLN A 273 -0.45 -1.30 7.02
C GLN A 273 -0.87 -0.52 8.27
N LEU A 274 -1.85 0.38 8.13
CA LEU A 274 -2.46 1.07 9.28
C LEU A 274 -3.19 0.03 10.16
N GLU A 275 -2.57 -0.32 11.29
CA GLU A 275 -3.10 -1.18 12.38
C GLU A 275 -4.01 -0.46 13.38
#